data_AF-A0A4E0QUV2-F1
#
_entry.id   AF-A0A4E0QUV2-F1
#
_cell.length_a   1.000
_cell.length_b   1.000
_cell.length_c   1.000
_cell.angle_alpha   90.00
_cell.angle_beta   90.00
_cell.angle_gamma   90.00
#
_symmetry.space_group_name_H-M   'P 1'
#
loop_
_entity.id
_entity.type
_entity.pdbx_description
1 polymer ?
#
loop_
_entity_poly.entity_id
_entity_poly.type
_entity_poly.pdbx_seq_one_letter_code
_entity_poly.pdbx_strand_id
1 'polypeptide(L)'
;MVQITDWIVLWDKASSLIKYQEAGITLHERLQKFLAEFSKLQNDAFTAQKKLCEKYVVDVEKLFGSENSYGTMLNTFVQLVQRIVDTECLISGAFEIQAGGDLKQAIEDEKRRYKRWKHDRDKLSSEMKSQIRIMDDEKKRYRDKFREMLKANEEYAKIEADKSHSYLDVEKVSL
;
A
#
# COMPACT_ATOMS: atom_id res chain seq x y z
N MET A 1 -8.24 -25.47 -0.79
CA MET A 1 -8.75 -25.29 0.58
C MET A 1 -7.61 -24.67 1.37
N VAL A 2 -7.68 -23.37 1.70
CA VAL A 2 -6.58 -22.67 2.40
C VAL A 2 -6.55 -23.16 3.85
N GLN A 3 -5.40 -23.62 4.35
CA GLN A 3 -5.30 -24.15 5.71
C GLN A 3 -5.37 -23.00 6.73
N ILE A 4 -5.92 -23.27 7.93
CA ILE A 4 -6.07 -22.26 9.00
C ILE A 4 -4.73 -21.59 9.36
N THR A 5 -3.63 -22.33 9.25
CA THR A 5 -2.26 -21.84 9.42
C THR A 5 -1.88 -20.75 8.42
N ASP A 6 -2.33 -20.84 7.17
CA ASP A 6 -2.04 -19.83 6.14
C ASP A 6 -2.74 -18.49 6.44
N TRP A 7 -3.95 -18.55 7.00
CA TRP A 7 -4.70 -17.36 7.40
C TRP A 7 -4.05 -16.60 8.55
N ILE A 8 -3.48 -17.32 9.52
CA ILE A 8 -2.76 -16.71 10.65
C ILE A 8 -1.50 -15.99 10.16
N VAL A 9 -0.74 -16.63 9.27
CA VAL A 9 0.46 -16.02 8.67
C VAL A 9 0.12 -14.77 7.85
N LEU A 10 -0.97 -14.81 7.09
CA LEU A 10 -1.45 -13.66 6.33
C LEU A 10 -1.94 -12.53 7.24
N TRP A 11 -2.60 -12.88 8.35
CA TRP A 11 -3.05 -11.91 9.35
C TRP A 11 -1.90 -11.17 10.00
N ASP A 12 -0.85 -11.89 10.42
CA ASP A 12 0.36 -11.28 10.99
C ASP A 12 1.10 -10.40 9.97
N LYS A 13 1.04 -10.76 8.69
CA LYS A 13 1.61 -9.98 7.59
C LYS A 13 0.72 -8.81 7.13
N ALA A 14 -0.53 -8.70 7.55
CA ALA A 14 -1.45 -7.65 7.08
C ALA A 14 -0.91 -6.23 7.29
N SER A 15 -0.17 -5.99 8.38
CA SER A 15 0.49 -4.70 8.63
C SER A 15 1.61 -4.39 7.62
N SER A 16 2.34 -5.41 7.15
CA SER A 16 3.35 -5.24 6.11
C SER A 16 2.73 -4.96 4.75
N LEU A 17 1.60 -5.60 4.43
CA LEU A 17 0.85 -5.36 3.19
C LEU A 17 0.30 -3.93 3.13
N ILE A 18 -0.19 -3.39 4.26
CA ILE A 18 -0.62 -1.98 4.34
C ILE A 18 0.53 -1.03 4.02
N LYS A 19 1.71 -1.26 4.62
CA LYS A 19 2.89 -0.42 4.36
C LYS A 19 3.33 -0.51 2.90
N TYR A 20 3.27 -1.71 2.31
CA TYR A 20 3.57 -1.91 0.90
C TYR A 20 2.60 -1.13 0.00
N GLN A 21 1.30 -1.15 0.31
CA GLN A 21 0.30 -0.41 -0.44
C GLN A 21 0.49 1.11 -0.32
N GLU A 22 0.78 1.62 0.88
CA GLU A 22 1.12 3.04 1.09
C GLU A 22 2.34 3.44 0.27
N ALA A 23 3.42 2.67 0.33
CA ALA A 23 4.64 2.91 -0.45
C ALA A 23 4.38 2.87 -1.96
N GLY A 24 3.55 1.92 -2.41
CA GLY A 24 3.12 1.81 -3.81
C GLY A 24 2.37 3.05 -4.26
N ILE A 25 1.38 3.53 -3.50
CA ILE A 25 0.64 4.77 -3.82
C ILE A 25 1.61 5.95 -3.93
N THR A 26 2.51 6.13 -2.95
CA THR A 26 3.51 7.20 -2.97
C THR A 26 4.44 7.12 -4.18
N LEU A 27 4.84 5.92 -4.59
CA LEU A 27 5.66 5.73 -5.79
C LEU A 27 4.91 6.18 -7.05
N HIS A 28 3.64 5.81 -7.20
CA HIS A 28 2.83 6.23 -8.35
C HIS A 28 2.60 7.75 -8.37
N GLU A 29 2.38 8.39 -7.22
CA GLU A 29 2.30 9.86 -7.12
C GLU A 29 3.60 10.54 -7.57
N ARG A 30 4.75 9.99 -7.16
CA ARG A 30 6.06 10.48 -7.61
C ARG A 30 6.26 10.32 -9.10
N LEU A 31 5.88 9.17 -9.66
CA LEU A 31 5.95 8.92 -11.10
C LEU A 31 5.04 9.89 -11.87
N GLN A 32 3.80 10.10 -11.41
CA GLN A 32 2.88 11.06 -12.02
C GLN A 32 3.48 12.47 -12.03
N LYS A 33 4.03 12.92 -10.90
CA LYS A 33 4.69 14.22 -10.80
C LYS A 33 5.89 14.33 -11.74
N PHE A 34 6.73 13.30 -11.79
CA PHE A 34 7.87 13.24 -12.70
C PHE A 34 7.44 13.38 -14.16
N LEU A 35 6.41 12.64 -14.60
CA LEU A 35 5.91 12.71 -15.97
C LEU A 35 5.38 14.11 -16.32
N ALA A 36 4.68 14.76 -15.39
CA ALA A 36 4.18 16.12 -15.58
C ALA A 36 5.33 17.16 -15.69
N GLU A 37 6.34 17.05 -14.82
CA GLU A 37 7.52 17.93 -14.86
C GLU A 37 8.37 17.69 -16.11
N PHE A 38 8.56 16.43 -16.49
CA PHE A 38 9.31 16.05 -17.69
C PHE A 38 8.62 16.53 -18.97
N SER A 39 7.30 16.34 -19.08
CA SER A 39 6.49 16.85 -20.18
C SER A 39 6.64 18.36 -20.34
N LYS A 40 6.54 19.11 -19.22
CA LYS A 40 6.72 20.56 -19.22
C LYS A 40 8.10 20.97 -19.73
N LEU A 41 9.16 20.33 -19.23
CA LEU A 41 10.52 20.61 -19.64
C LEU A 41 10.72 20.37 -21.14
N GLN A 42 10.21 19.25 -21.66
CA GLN A 42 10.30 18.95 -23.09
C GLN A 42 9.52 19.98 -23.93
N ASN A 43 8.32 20.36 -23.50
CA ASN A 43 7.50 21.35 -24.20
C ASN A 43 8.18 22.73 -24.26
N ASP A 44 8.81 23.17 -23.16
CA ASP A 44 9.59 24.41 -23.11
C ASP A 44 10.78 24.35 -24.09
N ALA A 45 11.48 23.21 -24.15
CA ALA A 45 12.60 23.00 -25.08
C ALA A 45 12.17 23.01 -26.56
N PHE A 46 11.11 22.28 -26.91
CA PHE A 46 10.60 22.24 -28.28
C PHE A 46 10.04 23.60 -28.73
N THR A 47 9.39 24.33 -27.82
CA THR A 47 8.95 25.71 -28.09
C THR A 47 10.12 26.64 -28.42
N ALA A 48 11.23 26.52 -27.68
CA ALA A 48 12.44 27.30 -27.97
C ALA A 48 13.09 26.92 -29.31
N GLN A 49 13.20 25.62 -29.59
CA GLN A 49 13.74 25.12 -30.86
C GLN A 49 12.89 25.54 -32.07
N LYS A 50 11.56 25.54 -31.93
CA LYS A 50 10.63 26.00 -32.97
C LYS A 50 10.84 27.49 -33.29
N LYS A 51 10.92 28.35 -32.27
CA LYS A 51 11.22 29.78 -32.45
C LYS A 51 12.58 30.00 -33.11
N LEU A 52 13.57 29.16 -32.78
CA LEU A 52 14.90 29.22 -33.40
C LEU A 52 14.85 28.85 -34.89
N CYS A 53 14.10 27.81 -35.26
CA CYS A 53 13.88 27.43 -36.66
C CYS A 53 13.19 28.57 -37.43
N GLU A 54 12.10 29.12 -36.89
CA GLU A 54 11.39 30.26 -37.50
C GLU A 54 12.30 31.47 -37.73
N LYS A 55 13.17 31.77 -36.76
CA LYS A 55 14.19 32.82 -36.91
C LYS A 55 15.18 32.50 -38.03
N TYR A 56 15.70 31.27 -38.09
CA TYR A 56 16.67 30.89 -39.11
C TYR A 56 16.09 30.89 -40.52
N VAL A 57 14.80 30.57 -40.69
CA VAL A 57 14.13 30.71 -42.01
C VAL A 57 14.22 32.15 -42.50
N VAL A 58 13.90 33.11 -41.63
CA VAL A 58 13.96 34.55 -41.95
C VAL A 58 15.40 35.00 -42.19
N ASP A 59 16.36 34.54 -41.38
CA ASP A 59 17.76 34.94 -41.51
C ASP A 59 18.41 34.38 -42.79
N VAL A 60 18.08 33.14 -43.19
CA VAL A 60 18.54 32.54 -44.45
C VAL A 60 18.04 33.34 -45.65
N GLU A 61 16.76 33.71 -45.65
CA GLU A 61 16.18 34.52 -46.73
C GLU A 61 16.85 35.89 -46.84
N LYS A 62 17.12 36.55 -45.69
CA LYS A 62 17.83 37.85 -45.67
C LYS A 62 19.26 37.78 -46.17
N LEU A 63 20.00 36.72 -45.83
CA LEU A 63 21.43 36.61 -46.13
C LEU A 63 21.71 36.10 -47.55
N PHE A 64 20.90 35.18 -48.05
CA PHE A 64 21.18 34.47 -49.29
C PHE A 64 20.17 34.75 -50.41
N GLY A 65 19.03 35.36 -50.09
CA GLY A 65 17.91 35.52 -51.03
C GLY A 65 17.16 34.21 -51.29
N SER A 66 15.99 34.32 -51.91
CA SER A 66 15.09 33.19 -52.20
C SER A 66 15.44 32.41 -53.47
N GLU A 67 16.20 33.02 -54.39
CA GLU A 67 16.54 32.44 -55.70
C GLU A 67 17.89 31.69 -55.71
N ASN A 68 18.69 31.82 -54.65
CA ASN A 68 19.99 31.17 -54.54
C ASN A 68 19.84 29.71 -54.08
N SER A 69 20.33 28.77 -54.88
CA SER A 69 20.37 27.33 -54.56
C SER A 69 20.93 27.01 -53.16
N TYR A 70 21.91 27.76 -52.68
CA TYR A 70 22.47 27.58 -51.33
C TYR A 70 21.49 28.02 -50.23
N GLY A 71 20.81 29.16 -50.44
CA GLY A 71 19.74 29.63 -49.56
C GLY A 71 18.56 28.65 -49.54
N THR A 72 18.16 28.12 -50.70
CA THR A 72 17.11 27.09 -50.81
C THR A 72 17.47 25.83 -50.02
N MET A 73 18.71 25.35 -50.13
CA MET A 73 19.17 24.16 -49.39
C MET A 73 19.18 24.38 -47.88
N LEU A 74 19.70 25.51 -47.41
CA LEU A 74 19.67 25.87 -45.98
C LEU A 74 18.24 25.99 -45.45
N ASN A 75 17.33 26.63 -46.19
CA ASN A 75 15.93 26.72 -45.80
C ASN A 75 15.28 25.34 -45.71
N THR A 76 15.57 24.46 -46.68
CA THR A 76 15.08 23.06 -46.65
C THR A 76 15.57 22.33 -45.40
N PHE A 77 16.85 22.51 -45.02
CA PHE A 77 17.40 21.93 -43.81
C PHE A 77 16.71 22.44 -42.54
N VAL A 78 16.49 23.75 -42.42
CA VAL A 78 15.79 24.34 -41.26
C VAL A 78 14.36 23.82 -41.15
N GLN A 79 13.64 23.70 -42.27
CA GLN A 79 12.30 23.12 -42.30
C GLN A 79 12.29 21.63 -41.90
N LEU A 80 13.31 20.86 -42.29
CA LEU A 80 13.45 19.46 -41.87
C LEU A 80 13.62 19.37 -40.35
N VAL A 81 14.51 20.20 -39.77
CA VAL A 81 14.70 20.27 -38.32
C VAL A 81 13.40 20.67 -37.63
N GLN A 82 12.67 21.65 -38.14
CA GLN A 82 11.39 22.08 -37.58
C GLN A 82 10.37 20.93 -37.54
N ARG A 83 10.30 20.10 -38.59
CA ARG A 83 9.42 18.91 -38.61
C ARG A 83 9.81 17.86 -37.57
N ILE A 84 11.11 17.66 -37.32
CA ILE A 84 11.60 16.77 -36.26
C ILE A 84 11.13 17.31 -34.91
N VAL A 85 11.34 18.59 -34.64
CA VAL A 85 10.92 19.27 -33.40
C VAL A 85 9.41 19.15 -33.18
N ASP A 86 8.60 19.41 -34.21
CA ASP A 86 7.15 19.29 -34.13
C ASP A 86 6.70 17.84 -33.84
N THR A 87 7.42 16.84 -34.39
CA THR A 87 7.14 15.42 -34.15
C THR A 87 7.51 15.01 -32.73
N GLU A 88 8.68 15.43 -32.23
CA GLU A 88 9.12 15.14 -30.87
C GLU A 88 8.25 15.83 -29.82
N CYS A 89 7.66 16.98 -30.14
CA CYS A 89 6.69 17.67 -29.26
C CYS A 89 5.44 16.83 -28.95
N LEU A 90 5.06 15.90 -29.83
CA LEU A 90 3.94 14.97 -29.58
C LEU A 90 4.21 14.05 -28.38
N ILE A 91 5.48 13.72 -28.12
CA ILE A 91 5.89 12.89 -26.97
C ILE A 91 5.58 13.64 -25.66
N SER A 92 5.87 14.94 -25.60
CA SER A 92 5.55 15.78 -24.43
C SER A 92 4.05 15.77 -24.14
N GLY A 93 3.22 15.94 -25.19
CA GLY A 93 1.77 15.90 -25.08
C GLY A 93 1.25 14.54 -24.59
N ALA A 94 1.85 13.44 -25.03
CA ALA A 94 1.48 12.10 -24.55
C ALA A 94 1.75 11.94 -23.04
N PHE A 95 2.91 12.41 -22.55
CA PHE A 95 3.21 12.38 -21.11
C PHE A 95 2.27 13.25 -20.29
N GLU A 96 1.87 14.42 -20.80
CA GLU A 96 0.92 15.31 -20.13
C GLU A 96 -0.45 14.64 -19.99
N ILE A 97 -0.96 14.06 -21.08
CA ILE A 97 -2.24 13.34 -21.10
C ILE A 97 -2.20 12.16 -20.13
N GLN A 98 -1.12 11.37 -20.15
CA GLN A 98 -1.00 10.21 -19.27
C GLN A 98 -0.92 10.62 -17.79
N ALA A 99 -0.16 11.67 -17.46
CA ALA A 99 -0.01 12.16 -16.10
C ALA A 99 -1.28 12.85 -15.57
N GLY A 100 -2.02 13.56 -16.42
CA GLY A 100 -3.23 14.31 -16.07
C GLY A 100 -4.51 13.48 -16.09
N GLY A 101 -4.57 12.43 -16.92
CA GLY A 101 -5.73 11.59 -17.15
C GLY A 101 -5.69 10.29 -16.34
N ASP A 102 -5.51 9.17 -17.03
CA ASP A 102 -5.72 7.83 -16.50
C ASP A 102 -4.87 7.52 -15.27
N LEU A 103 -3.59 7.94 -15.24
CA LEU A 103 -2.70 7.67 -14.11
C LEU A 103 -3.20 8.39 -12.85
N LYS A 104 -3.64 9.65 -12.98
CA LYS A 104 -4.19 10.43 -11.86
C LYS A 104 -5.43 9.76 -11.29
N GLN A 105 -6.35 9.36 -12.18
CA GLN A 105 -7.61 8.73 -11.77
C GLN A 105 -7.35 7.38 -11.09
N ALA A 106 -6.45 6.56 -11.64
CA ALA A 106 -6.06 5.28 -11.06
C ALA A 106 -5.44 5.44 -9.66
N ILE A 107 -4.59 6.45 -9.45
CA ILE A 107 -4.01 6.75 -8.12
C ILE A 107 -5.11 7.13 -7.12
N GLU A 108 -6.05 7.99 -7.51
CA GLU A 108 -7.14 8.41 -6.62
C GLU A 108 -8.09 7.25 -6.26
N ASP A 109 -8.40 6.39 -7.22
CA ASP A 109 -9.20 5.20 -6.94
C ASP A 109 -8.46 4.20 -6.06
N GLU A 110 -7.15 4.06 -6.23
CA GLU A 110 -6.31 3.25 -5.36
C GLU A 110 -6.29 3.77 -3.93
N LYS A 111 -6.13 5.09 -3.73
CA LYS A 111 -6.24 5.72 -2.40
C LYS A 111 -7.58 5.45 -1.74
N ARG A 112 -8.69 5.51 -2.49
CA ARG A 112 -10.03 5.22 -1.95
C ARG A 112 -10.16 3.76 -1.55
N ARG A 113 -9.70 2.83 -2.38
CA ARG A 113 -9.69 1.38 -2.07
C ARG A 113 -8.85 1.10 -0.83
N TYR A 114 -7.65 1.66 -0.77
CA TYR A 114 -6.74 1.54 0.37
C TYR A 114 -7.38 2.02 1.68
N LYS A 115 -8.00 3.21 1.69
CA LYS A 115 -8.67 3.76 2.88
C LYS A 115 -9.78 2.84 3.39
N ARG A 116 -10.62 2.31 2.50
CA ARG A 116 -11.68 1.35 2.86
C ARG A 116 -11.09 0.08 3.45
N TRP A 117 -10.12 -0.51 2.77
CA TRP A 117 -9.48 -1.74 3.24
C TRP A 117 -8.81 -1.58 4.61
N LYS A 118 -8.10 -0.47 4.84
CA LYS A 118 -7.50 -0.15 6.14
C LYS A 118 -8.57 -0.07 7.24
N HIS A 119 -9.66 0.65 6.97
CA HIS A 119 -10.78 0.78 7.91
C HIS A 119 -11.41 -0.56 8.27
N ASP A 120 -11.73 -1.39 7.26
CA ASP A 120 -12.35 -2.70 7.48
C ASP A 120 -11.42 -3.63 8.28
N ARG A 121 -10.13 -3.60 7.98
CA ARG A 121 -9.12 -4.36 8.71
C ARG A 121 -9.00 -3.91 10.16
N ASP A 122 -9.04 -2.60 10.43
CA ASP A 122 -8.95 -2.08 11.80
C ASP A 122 -10.18 -2.47 12.61
N LYS A 123 -11.37 -2.45 12.00
CA LYS A 123 -12.62 -2.94 12.60
C LYS A 123 -12.55 -4.44 12.92
N LEU A 124 -12.10 -5.26 11.97
CA LEU A 124 -11.95 -6.69 12.20
C LEU A 124 -10.89 -6.99 13.27
N SER A 125 -9.78 -6.25 13.28
CA SER A 125 -8.73 -6.40 14.29
C SER A 125 -9.20 -6.02 15.69
N SER A 126 -10.02 -4.98 15.83
CA SER A 126 -10.57 -4.60 17.14
C SER A 126 -11.55 -5.65 17.67
N GLU A 127 -12.41 -6.18 16.81
CA GLU A 127 -13.34 -7.26 17.15
C GLU A 127 -12.60 -8.54 17.56
N MET A 128 -11.58 -8.95 16.80
CA MET A 128 -10.79 -10.13 17.14
C MET A 128 -10.03 -9.96 18.46
N LYS A 129 -9.45 -8.78 18.73
CA LYS A 129 -8.82 -8.50 20.03
C LYS A 129 -9.81 -8.56 21.19
N SER A 130 -11.05 -8.14 20.98
CA SER A 130 -12.12 -8.25 21.98
C SER A 130 -12.42 -9.73 22.27
N GLN A 131 -12.59 -10.55 21.24
CA GLN A 131 -12.87 -11.98 21.39
C GLN A 131 -11.71 -12.73 22.08
N ILE A 132 -10.46 -12.40 21.73
CA ILE A 132 -9.28 -12.98 22.39
C ILE A 132 -9.30 -12.70 23.89
N ARG A 133 -9.63 -11.47 24.32
CA ARG A 133 -9.74 -11.12 25.75
C ARG A 133 -10.82 -11.93 26.46
N ILE A 134 -12.00 -12.06 25.84
CA ILE A 134 -13.09 -12.87 26.39
C ILE A 134 -12.64 -14.33 26.57
N MET A 135 -11.96 -14.90 25.58
CA MET A 135 -11.43 -16.26 25.66
C MET A 135 -10.36 -16.40 26.74
N ASP A 136 -9.45 -15.44 26.87
CA ASP A 136 -8.39 -15.47 27.89
C ASP A 136 -8.95 -15.37 29.32
N ASP A 137 -9.95 -14.50 29.52
CA ASP A 137 -10.67 -14.37 30.79
C ASP A 137 -11.40 -15.67 31.13
N GLU A 138 -12.05 -16.28 30.16
CA GLU A 138 -12.76 -17.54 30.35
C GLU A 138 -11.81 -18.70 30.64
N LYS A 139 -10.69 -18.77 29.92
CA LYS A 139 -9.61 -19.74 30.20
C LYS A 139 -9.05 -19.58 31.61
N LYS A 140 -8.93 -18.34 32.10
CA LYS A 140 -8.53 -18.07 33.49
C LYS A 140 -9.59 -18.57 34.47
N ARG A 141 -10.86 -18.21 34.26
CA ARG A 141 -11.99 -18.68 35.10
C ARG A 141 -12.08 -20.20 35.18
N TYR A 142 -11.93 -20.90 34.06
CA TYR A 142 -11.92 -22.37 34.06
C TYR A 142 -10.75 -22.95 34.86
N ARG A 143 -9.53 -22.41 34.70
CA ARG A 143 -8.37 -22.86 35.48
C ARG A 143 -8.54 -22.62 36.97
N ASP A 144 -9.11 -21.49 37.36
CA ASP A 144 -9.33 -21.16 38.77
C ASP A 144 -10.39 -22.09 39.38
N LYS A 145 -11.53 -22.30 38.71
CA LYS A 145 -12.55 -23.28 39.12
C LYS A 145 -11.99 -24.70 39.23
N PHE A 146 -11.16 -25.11 38.29
CA PHE A 146 -10.55 -26.45 38.32
C PHE A 146 -9.63 -26.62 39.53
N ARG A 147 -8.85 -25.58 39.88
CA ARG A 147 -8.02 -25.59 41.11
C ARG A 147 -8.86 -25.61 42.38
N GLU A 148 -9.96 -24.86 42.43
CA GLU A 148 -10.88 -24.88 43.57
C GLU A 148 -11.51 -26.26 43.76
N MET A 149 -11.94 -26.90 42.67
CA MET A 149 -12.48 -28.26 42.69
C MET A 149 -11.46 -29.27 43.24
N LEU A 150 -10.20 -29.21 42.79
CA LEU A 150 -9.13 -30.07 43.31
C LEU A 150 -8.92 -29.89 44.81
N LYS A 151 -8.86 -28.63 45.30
CA LYS A 151 -8.73 -28.33 46.73
C LYS A 151 -9.91 -28.86 47.54
N ALA A 152 -11.14 -28.62 47.08
CA ALA A 152 -12.33 -29.12 47.75
C ALA A 152 -12.31 -30.65 47.83
N ASN A 153 -11.91 -31.33 46.75
CA ASN A 153 -11.79 -32.79 46.75
C ASN A 153 -10.73 -33.31 47.73
N GLU A 154 -9.58 -32.63 47.84
CA GLU A 154 -8.55 -32.94 48.84
C GLU A 154 -9.06 -32.73 50.28
N GLU A 155 -9.85 -31.69 50.53
CA GLU A 155 -10.47 -31.43 51.84
C GLU A 155 -11.53 -32.49 52.18
N TYR A 156 -12.39 -32.86 51.23
CA TYR A 156 -13.34 -33.95 51.42
C TYR A 156 -12.65 -35.27 51.76
N ALA A 157 -11.58 -35.62 51.04
CA ALA A 157 -10.80 -36.84 51.31
C ALA A 157 -10.17 -36.83 52.71
N LYS A 158 -9.68 -35.68 53.19
CA LYS A 158 -9.17 -35.53 54.57
C LYS A 158 -10.28 -35.71 55.61
N ILE A 159 -11.43 -35.07 55.42
CA ILE A 159 -12.57 -35.19 56.34
C ILE A 159 -13.08 -36.64 56.40
N GLU A 160 -13.10 -37.33 55.27
CA GLU A 160 -13.50 -38.75 55.20
C GLU A 160 -12.49 -39.65 55.92
N ALA A 161 -11.18 -39.40 55.74
CA ALA A 161 -10.12 -40.07 56.49
C ALA A 161 -10.24 -39.82 58.00
N ASP A 162 -10.46 -38.58 58.43
CA ASP A 162 -10.62 -38.23 59.85
C ASP A 162 -11.87 -38.88 60.47
N LYS A 163 -12.99 -38.92 59.75
CA LYS A 163 -14.19 -39.66 60.18
C LYS A 163 -13.90 -41.14 60.33
N SER A 164 -13.23 -41.76 59.36
CA SER A 164 -12.89 -43.19 59.43
C SER A 164 -11.94 -43.51 60.60
N HIS A 165 -10.97 -42.64 60.88
CA HIS A 165 -10.11 -42.76 62.07
C HIS A 165 -10.89 -42.60 63.38
N SER A 166 -11.80 -41.62 63.46
CA SER A 166 -12.65 -41.42 64.65
C SER A 166 -13.58 -42.61 64.92
N TYR A 167 -14.17 -43.24 63.89
CA TYR A 167 -14.98 -44.45 64.06
C TYR A 167 -14.15 -45.63 64.59
N LEU A 168 -12.93 -45.81 64.07
CA LEU A 168 -12.01 -46.87 64.51
C LEU A 168 -11.52 -46.67 65.95
N ASP A 169 -11.34 -45.42 66.39
CA ASP A 169 -10.96 -45.12 67.77
C ASP A 169 -12.13 -45.34 68.76
N VAL A 170 -13.37 -45.07 68.34
CA VAL A 170 -14.56 -45.36 69.15
C VAL A 170 -14.79 -46.88 69.31
N GLU A 171 -14.60 -47.66 68.25
CA GLU A 171 -14.69 -49.13 68.32
C GLU A 171 -13.59 -49.75 69.19
N LYS A 172 -12.38 -49.19 69.19
CA LYS A 172 -11.29 -49.66 70.06
C LYS A 172 -11.49 -49.35 71.55
N VAL A 173 -12.20 -48.28 71.89
CA VAL A 173 -12.51 -47.91 73.29
C VAL A 173 -13.74 -48.66 73.82
N SER A 174 -14.50 -49.31 72.94
CA SER A 174 -15.73 -50.05 73.27
C SER A 174 -15.51 -51.57 73.43
N LEU A 175 -14.26 -52.05 73.40
CA LEU A 175 -13.83 -53.43 73.67
C LEU A 175 -13.08 -53.51 75.00
#